data_AF-A0A1I3STJ8-F1
#
_entry.id   AF-A0A1I3STJ8-F1
#
_cell.length_a   1.000
_cell.length_b   1.000
_cell.length_c   1.000
_cell.angle_alpha   90.00
_cell.angle_beta   90.00
_cell.angle_gamma   90.00
#
_symmetry.space_group_name_H-M   'P 1'
#
loop_
_entity.id
_entity.type
_entity.pdbx_description
1 polymer ?
#
loop_
_entity_poly.entity_id
_entity_poly.type
_entity_poly.pdbx_seq_one_letter_code
_entity_poly.pdbx_strand_id
1 'polypeptide(L)' 'MVICEPALAGIDLLPVLVSLGDWGSRHRSAAPELGAIAKERAAGGPKAIARMRRELASQHPADE' A
#
# COMPACT_ATOMS: atom_id res chain seq x y z
N MET A 1 5.18 -21.19 -13.08
CA MET A 1 3.92 -20.62 -13.61
C MET A 1 3.58 -19.45 -12.71
N VAL A 2 3.98 -18.23 -13.08
CA VAL A 2 3.59 -17.02 -12.35
C VAL A 2 2.28 -16.60 -12.97
N ILE A 3 1.18 -16.80 -12.25
CA ILE A 3 -0.12 -16.27 -12.66
C ILE A 3 -0.06 -14.77 -12.34
N CYS A 4 0.32 -13.97 -13.34
CA CYS A 4 0.23 -12.52 -13.25
C CYS A 4 -1.23 -12.13 -13.50
N GLU A 5 -2.04 -12.16 -12.45
CA GLU A 5 -3.31 -11.44 -12.47
C GLU A 5 -3.05 -9.95 -12.21
N PRO A 6 -3.68 -9.04 -12.96
CA PRO A 6 -3.45 -7.61 -12.82
C PRO A 6 -3.75 -7.10 -11.39
N ALA A 7 -4.69 -7.73 -10.70
CA ALA A 7 -5.03 -7.41 -9.31
C ALA A 7 -3.86 -7.70 -8.35
N LEU A 8 -3.20 -8.86 -8.49
CA LEU A 8 -2.04 -9.21 -7.65
C LEU A 8 -0.83 -8.30 -7.94
N ALA A 9 -0.61 -7.97 -9.22
CA ALA A 9 0.44 -7.04 -9.61
C ALA A 9 0.25 -5.64 -9.02
N GLY A 10 -1.00 -5.16 -8.94
CA GLY A 10 -1.32 -3.89 -8.28
C GLY A 10 -1.08 -3.92 -6.77
N ILE A 11 -1.42 -5.03 -6.11
CA ILE A 11 -1.20 -5.22 -4.67
C ILE A 11 0.30 -5.26 -4.33
N ASP A 12 1.14 -5.82 -5.21
CA ASP A 12 2.59 -5.88 -5.00
C ASP A 12 3.26 -4.49 -5.03
N LEU A 13 2.58 -3.45 -5.52
CA LEU A 13 3.05 -2.06 -5.46
C LEU A 13 2.89 -1.41 -4.07
N LEU A 14 2.20 -2.05 -3.12
CA LEU A 14 1.97 -1.50 -1.78
C LEU A 14 3.21 -0.92 -1.09
N PRO A 15 4.39 -1.58 -1.09
CA PRO A 15 5.59 -1.00 -0.49
C PRO A 15 5.97 0.34 -1.12
N VAL A 16 5.89 0.43 -2.46
CA VAL A 16 6.20 1.65 -3.21
C VAL A 16 5.18 2.74 -2.90
N LEU A 17 3.89 2.41 -2.86
CA LEU A 17 2.82 3.37 -2.55
C LEU A 17 2.93 3.93 -1.13
N VAL A 18 3.29 3.09 -0.15
CA VAL A 18 3.51 3.51 1.24
C VAL A 18 4.71 4.46 1.32
N SER A 19 5.83 4.12 0.69
CA SER A 19 7.01 4.99 0.65
C SER A 19 6.75 6.30 -0.09
N LEU A 20 6.00 6.26 -1.20
CA LEU A 20 5.63 7.43 -1.97
C LEU A 20 4.71 8.36 -1.18
N GLY A 21 3.74 7.80 -0.43
CA GLY A 21 2.85 8.57 0.44
C GLY A 21 3.62 9.29 1.55
N ASP A 22 4.55 8.61 2.22
CA ASP A 22 5.38 9.21 3.27
C ASP A 22 6.30 10.30 2.69
N TRP A 23 6.96 10.04 1.55
CA TRP A 23 7.72 11.07 0.85
C TRP A 23 6.85 12.27 0.46
N GLY A 24 5.67 12.03 -0.12
CA GLY A 24 4.71 13.06 -0.52
C GLY A 24 4.26 13.91 0.67
N SER A 25 4.02 13.30 1.83
CA SER A 25 3.63 14.00 3.07
C SER A 25 4.66 15.02 3.57
N ARG A 26 5.92 14.88 3.14
CA ARG A 26 7.03 15.77 3.53
C ARG A 26 7.32 16.85 2.50
N HIS A 27 6.97 16.63 1.23
CA HIS A 27 7.39 17.47 0.10
C HIS A 27 6.23 18.16 -0.62
N ARG A 28 4.98 17.75 -0.37
CA ARG A 28 3.78 18.37 -0.93
C ARG A 28 2.74 18.56 0.16
N SER A 29 2.13 19.74 0.21
CA SER A 29 0.98 19.98 1.07
C SER A 29 -0.16 19.03 0.69
N ALA A 30 -0.47 18.12 1.61
CA ALA A 30 -1.69 17.34 1.63
C ALA A 30 -2.50 17.75 2.87
N ALA A 31 -3.76 17.35 2.93
CA ALA A 31 -4.54 17.53 4.14
C ALA A 31 -3.82 16.84 5.33
N PRO A 32 -3.72 17.46 6.53
CA PRO A 32 -2.93 16.94 7.65
C PRO A 32 -3.25 15.49 8.01
N GLU A 33 -4.51 15.09 7.91
CA GLU A 33 -5.00 13.75 8.12
C GLU A 33 -4.37 12.73 7.16
N LEU A 34 -4.17 13.09 5.90
CA LEU A 34 -3.52 12.24 4.90
C LEU A 34 -2.04 12.06 5.21
N GLY A 35 -1.37 13.12 5.68
CA GLY A 35 0.02 13.06 6.11
C GLY A 35 0.22 12.17 7.34
N ALA A 36 -0.70 12.21 8.30
CA ALA A 36 -0.68 11.33 9.47
C ALA A 36 -0.84 9.85 9.07
N ILE A 37 -1.79 9.56 8.17
CA ILE A 37 -2.01 8.21 7.64
C ILE A 37 -0.76 7.70 6.91
N ALA A 38 -0.15 8.51 6.05
CA ALA A 38 1.06 8.12 5.32
C ALA A 38 2.22 7.75 6.26
N LYS A 39 2.43 8.55 7.31
CA LYS A 39 3.47 8.30 8.32
C LYS A 39 3.18 7.04 9.13
N GLU A 40 1.94 6.82 9.57
CA GLU A 40 1.55 5.62 10.32
C GLU A 40 1.76 4.35 9.48
N ARG A 41 1.34 4.38 8.21
CA ARG A 41 1.50 3.26 7.27
C ARG A 41 2.97 2.94 7.02
N ALA A 42 3.83 3.95 6.90
CA ALA A 42 5.27 3.78 6.76
C ALA A 42 5.93 3.24 8.05
N ALA A 43 5.52 3.74 9.23
CA ALA A 43 6.06 3.31 10.52
C ALA A 43 5.79 1.83 10.83
N GLY A 44 4.69 1.27 10.34
CA GLY A 44 4.35 -0.15 10.53
C GLY A 44 5.27 -1.15 9.81
N GLY A 45 6.09 -0.68 8.85
CA GLY A 45 7.12 -1.46 8.19
C GLY A 45 6.61 -2.72 7.44
N PRO A 46 7.50 -3.69 7.17
CA PRO A 46 7.17 -4.87 6.34
C PRO A 46 6.02 -5.72 6.87
N LYS A 47 5.85 -5.81 8.20
CA LYS A 47 4.77 -6.59 8.82
C LYS A 47 3.40 -5.96 8.57
N ALA A 48 3.29 -4.63 8.67
CA ALA A 48 2.06 -3.92 8.36
C ALA A 48 1.73 -4.01 6.87
N ILE A 49 2.73 -3.89 6.00
CA ILE A 49 2.57 -4.06 4.54
C ILE A 49 2.07 -5.46 4.19
N ALA A 50 2.65 -6.51 4.79
CA ALA A 50 2.19 -7.88 4.59
C ALA A 50 0.74 -8.10 5.05
N ARG A 51 0.31 -7.41 6.12
CA ARG A 51 -1.09 -7.44 6.58
C ARG A 51 -2.01 -6.75 5.57
N MET A 52 -1.67 -5.53 5.13
CA MET A 52 -2.43 -4.80 4.10
C MET A 52 -2.56 -5.59 2.80
N ARG A 53 -1.49 -6.26 2.37
CA ARG A 53 -1.51 -7.14 1.21
C ARG A 53 -2.54 -8.27 1.34
N ARG A 54 -2.59 -8.95 2.49
CA ARG A 54 -3.55 -10.02 2.74
C ARG A 54 -4.99 -9.50 2.76
N GLU A 55 -5.21 -8.36 3.40
CA GLU A 55 -6.52 -7.69 3.44
C GLU A 55 -7.01 -7.35 2.03
N LEU A 56 -6.16 -6.72 1.21
CA LEU A 56 -6.50 -6.35 -0.17
C LEU A 56 -6.71 -7.59 -1.05
N ALA A 57 -5.87 -8.62 -0.93
CA ALA A 57 -6.06 -9.88 -1.67
C ALA A 57 -7.37 -10.60 -1.30
N SER A 58 -7.84 -10.46 -0.06
CA SER A 58 -9.12 -11.04 0.37
C SER A 58 -10.34 -10.29 -0.17
N GLN A 59 -10.19 -9.00 -0.49
CA GLN A 59 -11.24 -8.14 -1.05
C GLN A 59 -11.30 -8.22 -2.58
N HIS A 60 -10.20 -8.59 -3.21
CA HIS A 60 -10.07 -8.76 -4.66
C HIS A 60 -9.60 -10.19 -4.96
N PRO A 61 -10.45 -11.21 -4.72
CA PRO A 61 -10.13 -12.58 -5.12
C PRO A 61 -9.95 -12.66 -6.64
N ALA A 62 -9.14 -13.62 -7.07
CA ALA A 62 -8.69 -13.90 -8.45
C ALA A 62 -9.78 -14.20 -9.49
N ASP A 63 -11.05 -13.90 -9.19
CA ASP A 63 -12.20 -14.27 -10.00
C ASP A 63 -12.94 -13.00 -10.46
N GLU A 64 -12.43 -12.36 -11.52
CA GLU A 64 -13.22 -11.59 -12.51
C GLU A 64 -12.72 -11.88 -13.93
#